data_AF-A0A2W0B1Q2-F1
#
_entry.id   AF-A0A2W0B1Q2-F1
#
_cell.length_a   1.000
_cell.length_b   1.000
_cell.length_c   1.000
_cell.angle_alpha   90.00
_cell.angle_beta   90.00
_cell.angle_gamma   90.00
#
_symmetry.space_group_name_H-M   'P 1'
#
loop_
_entity.id
_entity.type
_entity.pdbx_description
1 polymer ?
#
loop_
_entity_poly.entity_id
_entity_poly.type
_entity_poly.pdbx_seq_one_letter_code
_entity_poly.pdbx_strand_id
1 'polypeptide(L)'
;MKGNLELGTPPWITAEGTIDLTKLPIDFILKQAIDPEYEQFRSACVLLGSMAGAGRLEAGLYLLGLLGWYASDLHRLEVIAEQLAHFPHESSANALLAEIRRIRSSNTTRRYLDRVLRSLAVLPHDLVKSGLEVLAEDTSFSPKMRAKFRNSRERIWI
;
A
#
# COMPACT_ATOMS: atom_id res chain seq x y z
N MET A 1 -36.48 24.43 -26.74
CA MET A 1 -35.02 24.54 -26.51
C MET A 1 -34.50 23.14 -26.22
N LYS A 2 -33.92 22.46 -27.21
CA LYS A 2 -33.22 21.17 -27.01
C LYS A 2 -31.75 21.49 -26.81
N GLY A 3 -31.31 21.57 -25.56
CA GLY A 3 -29.90 21.56 -25.23
C GLY A 3 -29.40 20.12 -25.36
N ASN A 4 -28.96 19.72 -26.54
CA ASN A 4 -28.10 18.55 -26.66
C ASN A 4 -26.75 18.94 -26.05
N LEU A 5 -26.56 18.62 -24.77
CA LEU A 5 -25.21 18.48 -24.23
C LEU A 5 -24.58 17.33 -25.01
N GLU A 6 -23.61 17.65 -25.87
CA GLU A 6 -22.62 16.67 -26.28
C GLU A 6 -21.89 16.23 -25.01
N LEU A 7 -22.41 15.19 -24.37
CA LEU A 7 -21.69 14.49 -23.31
C LEU A 7 -20.55 13.76 -24.01
N GLY A 8 -19.47 14.49 -24.25
CA GLY A 8 -18.19 13.91 -24.64
C GLY A 8 -17.83 12.80 -23.64
N THR A 9 -17.07 11.82 -24.11
CA THR A 9 -16.58 10.74 -23.26
C THR A 9 -15.91 11.33 -22.01
N PRO A 10 -16.24 10.83 -20.80
CA PRO A 10 -15.61 11.33 -19.59
C PRO A 10 -14.08 11.27 -19.70
N PRO A 11 -13.34 12.24 -19.12
CA PRO A 11 -11.90 12.36 -19.34
C PRO A 11 -11.08 11.18 -18.79
N TRP A 12 -11.69 10.35 -17.94
CA TRP A 12 -11.11 9.12 -17.39
C TRP A 12 -11.47 7.86 -18.19
N ILE A 13 -12.07 7.99 -19.37
CA ILE A 13 -12.27 6.91 -20.33
C ILE A 13 -11.34 7.14 -21.53
N THR A 14 -10.50 6.17 -21.83
CA THR A 14 -9.56 6.21 -22.97
C THR A 14 -10.31 6.04 -24.30
N ALA A 15 -9.62 6.29 -25.42
CA ALA A 15 -10.20 6.07 -26.75
C ALA A 15 -10.56 4.59 -26.99
N GLU A 16 -9.86 3.68 -26.32
CA GLU A 16 -10.05 2.24 -26.36
C GLU A 16 -11.19 1.76 -25.42
N GLY A 17 -11.85 2.68 -24.70
CA GLY A 17 -12.93 2.35 -23.76
C GLY A 17 -12.45 1.79 -22.42
N THR A 18 -11.16 1.95 -22.09
CA THR A 18 -10.59 1.54 -20.79
C THR A 18 -10.61 2.72 -19.80
N ILE A 19 -10.46 2.41 -18.50
CA ILE A 19 -10.42 3.45 -17.45
C ILE A 19 -8.99 3.96 -17.29
N ASP A 20 -8.81 5.28 -17.40
CA ASP A 20 -7.58 5.98 -17.06
C ASP A 20 -7.57 6.31 -15.55
N LEU A 21 -6.87 5.49 -14.76
CA LEU A 21 -6.78 5.62 -13.31
C LEU A 21 -6.10 6.91 -12.85
N THR A 22 -5.33 7.56 -13.72
CA THR A 22 -4.68 8.85 -13.41
C THR A 22 -5.68 10.00 -13.43
N LYS A 23 -6.82 9.83 -14.13
CA LYS A 23 -7.85 10.87 -14.32
C LYS A 23 -9.17 10.57 -13.62
N LEU A 24 -9.40 9.34 -13.18
CA LEU A 24 -10.64 8.95 -12.48
C LEU A 24 -10.86 9.84 -11.24
N PRO A 25 -12.07 10.33 -10.93
CA PRO A 25 -12.29 11.15 -9.74
C PRO A 25 -11.93 10.41 -8.44
N ILE A 26 -11.17 11.06 -7.56
CA ILE A 26 -10.64 10.41 -6.34
C ILE A 26 -11.49 10.66 -5.10
N ASP A 27 -12.21 11.78 -5.02
CA ASP A 27 -12.86 12.24 -3.79
C ASP A 27 -13.82 11.22 -3.15
N PHE A 28 -14.58 10.51 -3.99
CA PHE A 28 -15.49 9.46 -3.51
C PHE A 28 -14.73 8.27 -2.92
N ILE A 29 -13.61 7.91 -3.53
CA ILE A 29 -12.74 6.81 -3.08
C ILE A 29 -12.09 7.18 -1.75
N LEU A 30 -11.65 8.43 -1.58
CA LEU A 30 -11.10 8.91 -0.31
C LEU A 30 -12.13 8.79 0.82
N LYS A 31 -13.40 9.15 0.56
CA LYS A 31 -14.48 9.01 1.54
C LYS A 31 -14.74 7.55 1.91
N GLN A 32 -14.74 6.65 0.94
CA GLN A 32 -14.92 5.22 1.20
C GLN A 32 -13.74 4.61 1.98
N ALA A 33 -12.52 5.11 1.77
CA ALA A 33 -11.33 4.64 2.46
C ALA A 33 -11.28 5.02 3.96
N ILE A 34 -12.23 5.83 4.45
CA ILE A 34 -12.43 6.11 5.88
C ILE A 34 -13.77 5.57 6.40
N ASP A 35 -14.51 4.82 5.58
CA ASP A 35 -15.81 4.28 5.94
C ASP A 35 -15.67 3.19 7.04
N PRO A 36 -16.58 3.17 8.04
CA PRO A 36 -16.59 2.15 9.08
C PRO A 36 -16.86 0.75 8.52
N GLU A 37 -17.56 0.63 7.40
CA GLU A 37 -17.80 -0.64 6.72
C GLU A 37 -16.50 -1.15 6.08
N TYR A 38 -16.09 -2.36 6.47
CA TYR A 38 -14.78 -2.88 6.10
C TYR A 38 -14.66 -3.12 4.59
N GLU A 39 -15.72 -3.61 3.94
CA GLU A 39 -15.66 -3.88 2.49
C GLU A 39 -15.58 -2.61 1.64
N GLN A 40 -16.19 -1.51 2.09
CA GLN A 40 -16.05 -0.21 1.42
C GLN A 40 -14.62 0.31 1.55
N PHE A 41 -14.08 0.28 2.76
CA PHE A 41 -12.69 0.62 3.03
C PHE A 41 -11.71 -0.21 2.19
N ARG A 42 -11.90 -1.53 2.17
CA ARG A 42 -11.02 -2.46 1.46
C ARG A 42 -11.04 -2.19 -0.04
N SER A 43 -12.22 -2.04 -0.62
CA SER A 43 -12.39 -1.75 -2.04
C SER A 43 -11.75 -0.42 -2.43
N ALA A 44 -11.92 0.61 -1.59
CA ALA A 44 -11.31 1.91 -1.80
C ALA A 44 -9.79 1.86 -1.75
N CYS A 45 -9.21 1.15 -0.76
CA CYS A 45 -7.75 0.99 -0.67
C CYS A 45 -7.18 0.28 -1.90
N VAL A 46 -7.83 -0.77 -2.40
CA VAL A 46 -7.41 -1.47 -3.63
C VAL A 46 -7.38 -0.54 -4.84
N LEU A 47 -8.41 0.29 -4.98
CA LEU A 47 -8.46 1.26 -6.07
C LEU A 47 -7.40 2.35 -5.91
N LEU A 48 -7.15 2.83 -4.67
CA LEU A 48 -6.05 3.77 -4.39
C LEU A 48 -4.68 3.17 -4.70
N GLY A 49 -4.44 1.90 -4.35
CA GLY A 49 -3.21 1.20 -4.69
C GLY A 49 -3.02 1.12 -6.21
N SER A 50 -4.09 0.80 -6.94
CA SER A 50 -4.08 0.76 -8.41
C SER A 50 -3.80 2.14 -9.02
N MET A 51 -4.40 3.21 -8.49
CA MET A 51 -4.13 4.59 -8.90
C MET A 51 -2.68 4.99 -8.64
N ALA A 52 -2.15 4.65 -7.46
CA ALA A 52 -0.77 4.93 -7.10
C ALA A 52 0.21 4.20 -8.04
N GLY A 53 -0.06 2.94 -8.36
CA GLY A 53 0.72 2.16 -9.32
C GLY A 53 0.65 2.68 -10.74
N ALA A 54 -0.47 3.33 -11.11
CA ALA A 54 -0.61 4.04 -12.38
C ALA A 54 0.10 5.41 -12.40
N GLY A 55 0.75 5.82 -11.31
CA GLY A 55 1.50 7.08 -11.20
C GLY A 55 0.75 8.23 -10.55
N ARG A 56 -0.41 8.00 -9.94
CA ARG A 56 -1.16 9.05 -9.22
C ARG A 56 -0.64 9.23 -7.80
N LEU A 57 0.19 10.25 -7.62
CA LEU A 57 0.89 10.52 -6.36
C LEU A 57 -0.05 10.71 -5.16
N GLU A 58 -1.17 11.41 -5.34
CA GLU A 58 -2.12 11.72 -4.26
C GLU A 58 -2.73 10.46 -3.65
N ALA A 59 -2.95 9.42 -4.45
CA ALA A 59 -3.46 8.14 -3.96
C ALA A 59 -2.45 7.43 -3.06
N GLY A 60 -1.17 7.47 -3.43
CA GLY A 60 -0.07 6.94 -2.61
C GLY A 60 0.11 7.70 -1.30
N LEU A 61 0.05 9.04 -1.35
CA LEU A 61 0.09 9.90 -0.15
C LEU A 61 -1.09 9.62 0.79
N TYR A 62 -2.28 9.39 0.23
CA TYR A 62 -3.45 9.07 1.05
C TYR A 62 -3.31 7.72 1.76
N LEU A 63 -2.81 6.68 1.07
CA LEU A 63 -2.51 5.38 1.69
C LEU A 63 -1.49 5.50 2.84
N LEU A 64 -0.48 6.35 2.70
CA LEU A 64 0.47 6.64 3.78
C LEU A 64 -0.22 7.29 4.98
N GLY A 65 -1.14 8.23 4.75
CA GLY A 65 -1.95 8.83 5.81
C GLY A 65 -2.84 7.82 6.52
N LEU A 66 -3.47 6.91 5.77
CA LEU A 66 -4.32 5.84 6.33
C LEU A 66 -3.55 4.89 7.24
N LEU A 67 -2.26 4.63 6.96
CA LEU A 67 -1.41 3.79 7.81
C LEU A 67 -1.29 4.37 9.23
N GLY A 68 -1.17 5.70 9.34
CA GLY A 68 -1.17 6.39 10.63
C GLY A 68 -2.57 6.46 11.27
N TRP A 69 -3.60 6.73 10.47
CA TRP A 69 -4.99 6.83 10.94
C TRP A 69 -5.49 5.52 11.58
N TYR A 70 -5.17 4.39 10.96
CA TYR A 70 -5.56 3.05 11.42
C TYR A 70 -4.45 2.34 12.21
N ALA A 71 -3.50 3.05 12.82
CA ALA A 71 -2.30 2.48 13.46
C ALA A 71 -2.56 1.40 14.54
N SER A 72 -3.76 1.34 15.09
CA SER A 72 -4.21 0.36 16.10
C SER A 72 -5.10 -0.77 15.55
N ASP A 73 -5.51 -0.70 14.29
CA ASP A 73 -6.37 -1.70 13.63
C ASP A 73 -5.54 -2.56 12.67
N LEU A 74 -5.02 -3.69 13.18
CA LEU A 74 -4.19 -4.60 12.39
C LEU A 74 -4.91 -5.13 11.14
N HIS A 75 -6.24 -5.27 11.16
CA HIS A 75 -6.98 -5.81 10.03
C HIS A 75 -6.99 -4.81 8.87
N ARG A 76 -7.22 -3.53 9.16
CA ARG A 76 -7.15 -2.46 8.17
C ARG A 76 -5.72 -2.17 7.73
N LEU A 77 -4.76 -2.22 8.65
CA LEU A 77 -3.35 -2.07 8.32
C LEU A 77 -2.86 -3.13 7.35
N GLU A 78 -3.31 -4.39 7.46
CA GLU A 78 -2.97 -5.44 6.48
C GLU A 78 -3.33 -5.03 5.05
N VAL A 79 -4.51 -4.45 4.84
CA VAL A 79 -4.94 -3.95 3.53
C VAL A 79 -4.07 -2.78 3.09
N ILE A 80 -3.87 -1.78 3.95
CA ILE A 80 -3.10 -0.58 3.60
C ILE A 80 -1.65 -0.95 3.25
N ALA A 81 -1.02 -1.82 4.04
CA ALA A 81 0.33 -2.29 3.80
C ALA A 81 0.44 -3.04 2.48
N GLU A 82 -0.56 -3.87 2.14
CA GLU A 82 -0.64 -4.53 0.83
C GLU A 82 -0.70 -3.50 -0.31
N GLN A 83 -1.53 -2.47 -0.18
CA GLN A 83 -1.72 -1.48 -1.25
C GLN A 83 -0.55 -0.51 -1.40
N LEU A 84 0.18 -0.21 -0.32
CA LEU A 84 1.43 0.56 -0.38
C LEU A 84 2.51 -0.12 -1.23
N ALA A 85 2.44 -1.44 -1.44
CA ALA A 85 3.33 -2.17 -2.34
C ALA A 85 3.19 -1.73 -3.81
N HIS A 86 2.03 -1.17 -4.18
CA HIS A 86 1.78 -0.64 -5.51
C HIS A 86 2.23 0.81 -5.68
N PHE A 87 2.77 1.45 -4.65
CA PHE A 87 3.29 2.81 -4.71
C PHE A 87 4.83 2.77 -4.65
N PRO A 88 5.55 2.66 -5.79
CA PRO A 88 7.00 2.52 -5.82
C PRO A 88 7.72 3.84 -5.51
N HIS A 89 7.70 4.25 -4.25
CA HIS A 89 8.25 5.52 -3.77
C HIS A 89 8.98 5.29 -2.43
N GLU A 90 10.03 6.06 -2.15
CA GLU A 90 10.82 5.92 -0.91
C GLU A 90 9.95 5.99 0.35
N SER A 91 8.94 6.87 0.35
CA SER A 91 8.00 7.01 1.46
C SER A 91 7.22 5.72 1.77
N SER A 92 6.83 4.91 0.78
CA SER A 92 6.12 3.65 1.04
C SER A 92 7.06 2.60 1.63
N ALA A 93 8.28 2.48 1.09
CA ALA A 93 9.31 1.62 1.64
C ALA A 93 9.63 1.99 3.09
N ASN A 94 9.88 3.27 3.35
CA ASN A 94 10.20 3.78 4.68
C ASN A 94 9.06 3.57 5.68
N ALA A 95 7.81 3.80 5.26
CA ALA A 95 6.64 3.57 6.12
C ALA A 95 6.48 2.08 6.47
N LEU A 96 6.61 1.18 5.50
CA LEU A 96 6.54 -0.27 5.73
C LEU A 96 7.70 -0.76 6.62
N LEU A 97 8.92 -0.26 6.42
CA LEU A 97 10.06 -0.57 7.29
C LEU A 97 9.85 -0.05 8.72
N ALA A 98 9.24 1.13 8.88
CA ALA A 98 8.90 1.68 10.19
C ALA A 98 7.87 0.80 10.93
N GLU A 99 6.91 0.20 10.22
CA GLU A 99 5.95 -0.73 10.82
C GLU A 99 6.62 -1.97 11.42
N ILE A 100 7.67 -2.51 10.76
CA ILE A 100 8.46 -3.64 11.29
C ILE A 100 9.11 -3.28 12.64
N ARG A 101 9.57 -2.04 12.79
CA ARG A 101 10.17 -1.55 14.05
C ARG A 101 9.12 -1.21 15.10
N ARG A 102 8.01 -0.60 14.69
CA ARG A 102 6.94 -0.14 15.58
C ARG A 102 6.22 -1.31 16.24
N ILE A 103 5.93 -2.36 15.48
CA ILE A 103 5.10 -3.46 15.97
C ILE A 103 5.96 -4.58 16.53
N ARG A 104 5.81 -4.81 17.83
CA ARG A 104 6.42 -5.96 18.49
C ARG A 104 5.84 -7.27 17.93
N SER A 105 6.73 -8.16 17.51
CA SER A 105 6.36 -9.51 17.04
C SER A 105 5.73 -10.33 18.19
N SER A 106 4.50 -10.77 17.97
CA SER A 106 3.74 -11.69 18.82
C SER A 106 2.97 -12.68 17.94
N ASN A 107 2.22 -13.61 18.53
CA ASN A 107 1.35 -14.49 17.74
C ASN A 107 0.22 -13.71 17.03
N THR A 108 -0.26 -12.61 17.61
CA THR A 108 -1.36 -11.81 17.04
C THR A 108 -0.90 -10.83 15.97
N THR A 109 0.35 -10.34 16.03
CA THR A 109 0.90 -9.39 15.05
C THR A 109 1.65 -10.06 13.90
N ARG A 110 1.93 -11.37 14.01
CA ARG A 110 2.71 -12.13 13.01
C ARG A 110 2.12 -12.02 11.59
N ARG A 111 0.80 -12.17 11.45
CA ARG A 111 0.13 -12.11 10.14
C ARG A 111 0.34 -10.75 9.46
N TYR A 112 0.17 -9.66 10.21
CA TYR A 112 0.42 -8.31 9.72
C TYR A 112 1.90 -8.08 9.37
N LEU A 113 2.84 -8.46 10.25
CA LEU A 113 4.26 -8.30 9.97
C LEU A 113 4.71 -9.12 8.74
N ASP A 114 4.19 -10.33 8.56
CA ASP A 114 4.44 -11.14 7.36
C ASP A 114 3.82 -10.48 6.11
N ARG A 115 2.67 -9.80 6.23
CA ARG A 115 2.11 -9.00 5.13
C ARG A 115 3.00 -7.82 4.77
N VAL A 116 3.47 -7.05 5.76
CA VAL A 116 4.40 -5.92 5.54
C VAL A 116 5.67 -6.40 4.83
N LEU A 117 6.23 -7.53 5.24
CA LEU A 117 7.40 -8.12 4.57
C LEU A 117 7.12 -8.51 3.12
N ARG A 118 5.94 -9.07 2.82
CA ARG A 118 5.54 -9.37 1.44
C ARG A 118 5.38 -8.10 0.61
N SER A 119 4.82 -7.03 1.19
CA SER A 119 4.71 -5.74 0.51
C SER A 119 6.07 -5.13 0.18
N LEU A 120 7.02 -5.19 1.13
CA LEU A 120 8.40 -4.76 0.90
C LEU A 120 9.08 -5.56 -0.22
N ALA A 121 8.78 -6.86 -0.35
CA ALA A 121 9.36 -7.72 -1.39
C ALA A 121 8.86 -7.39 -2.81
N VAL A 122 7.72 -6.73 -2.95
CA VAL A 122 7.16 -6.29 -4.24
C VAL A 122 7.79 -4.98 -4.72
N LEU A 123 8.22 -4.12 -3.80
CA LEU A 123 8.81 -2.82 -4.14
C LEU A 123 10.16 -2.96 -4.86
N PRO A 124 10.54 -1.95 -5.68
CA PRO A 124 11.86 -1.87 -6.29
C PRO A 124 12.98 -2.05 -5.26
N HIS A 125 13.99 -2.84 -5.64
CA HIS A 125 15.04 -3.30 -4.74
C HIS A 125 15.85 -2.17 -4.12
N ASP A 126 16.18 -1.17 -4.93
CA ASP A 126 16.90 0.03 -4.55
C ASP A 126 16.21 0.81 -3.42
N LEU A 127 14.88 0.80 -3.37
CA LEU A 127 14.10 1.49 -2.33
C LEU A 127 14.14 0.76 -0.98
N VAL A 128 14.26 -0.57 -0.97
CA VAL A 128 14.11 -1.38 0.26
C VAL A 128 15.42 -1.93 0.81
N LYS A 129 16.44 -2.09 -0.04
CA LYS A 129 17.70 -2.80 0.29
C LYS A 129 18.35 -2.28 1.58
N SER A 130 18.67 -0.98 1.62
CA SER A 130 19.35 -0.37 2.76
C SER A 130 18.55 -0.53 4.06
N GLY A 131 17.23 -0.33 3.99
CA GLY A 131 16.37 -0.50 5.15
C GLY A 131 16.32 -1.93 5.69
N LEU A 132 16.29 -2.93 4.80
CA LEU A 132 16.31 -4.35 5.18
C LEU A 132 17.67 -4.76 5.74
N GLU A 133 18.78 -4.23 5.22
CA GLU A 133 20.13 -4.44 5.76
C GLU A 133 20.22 -3.92 7.20
N VAL A 134 19.74 -2.70 7.46
CA VAL A 134 19.68 -2.15 8.83
C VAL A 134 18.85 -3.03 9.76
N LEU A 135 17.69 -3.53 9.31
CA LEU A 135 16.87 -4.44 10.11
C LEU A 135 17.55 -5.79 10.36
N ALA A 136 18.35 -6.29 9.41
CA ALA A 136 19.08 -7.55 9.53
C ALA A 136 20.23 -7.49 10.54
N GLU A 137 20.74 -6.29 10.83
CA GLU A 137 21.79 -6.03 11.81
C GLU A 137 21.24 -5.69 13.21
N ASP A 138 20.00 -5.24 13.29
CA ASP A 138 19.34 -4.85 14.54
C ASP A 138 19.12 -6.05 15.48
N THR A 139 19.90 -6.08 16.56
CA THR A 139 19.93 -7.18 17.54
C THR A 139 18.66 -7.27 18.39
N SER A 140 17.77 -6.29 18.35
CA SER A 140 16.45 -6.35 19.00
C SER A 140 15.52 -7.40 18.35
N PHE A 141 15.75 -7.73 17.07
CA PHE A 141 15.04 -8.80 16.39
C PHE A 141 15.68 -10.16 16.64
N SER A 142 14.87 -11.22 16.68
CA SER A 142 15.39 -12.59 16.78
C SER A 142 16.31 -12.95 15.59
N PRO A 143 17.28 -13.87 15.76
CA PRO A 143 18.12 -14.35 14.65
C PRO A 143 17.31 -14.83 13.43
N LYS A 144 16.15 -15.46 13.67
CA LYS A 144 15.22 -15.91 12.62
C LYS A 144 14.63 -14.75 11.82
N MET A 145 14.22 -13.67 12.49
CA MET A 145 13.71 -12.46 11.82
C MET A 145 14.81 -11.75 11.04
N ARG A 146 16.01 -11.61 11.62
CA ARG A 146 17.16 -11.04 10.91
C ARG A 146 17.51 -11.84 9.65
N ALA A 147 17.45 -13.17 9.72
CA ALA A 147 17.60 -14.03 8.55
C ALA A 147 16.49 -13.83 7.50
N LYS A 148 15.23 -13.61 7.92
CA LYS A 148 14.15 -13.24 6.99
C LYS A 148 14.47 -11.92 6.28
N PHE A 149 14.96 -10.89 6.97
CA PHE A 149 15.28 -9.60 6.37
C PHE A 149 16.37 -9.70 5.30
N ARG A 150 17.43 -10.49 5.56
CA ARG A 150 18.46 -10.79 4.54
C ARG A 150 17.88 -11.51 3.33
N ASN A 151 16.95 -12.43 3.58
CA ASN A 151 16.40 -13.32 2.55
C ASN A 151 15.04 -12.84 2.00
N SER A 152 14.64 -11.58 2.26
CA SER A 152 13.32 -11.02 1.91
C SER A 152 12.99 -11.13 0.42
N ARG A 153 14.01 -11.41 -0.41
CA ARG A 153 13.91 -11.59 -1.86
C ARG A 153 14.21 -13.00 -2.35
N GLU A 154 14.89 -13.83 -1.56
CA GLU A 154 15.23 -15.22 -1.94
C GLU A 154 14.06 -16.19 -1.71
N ARG A 155 13.05 -15.77 -0.94
CA ARG A 155 11.85 -16.55 -0.64
C ARG A 155 10.59 -15.93 -1.24
N ILE A 156 10.53 -15.85 -2.56
CA ILE A 156 9.25 -15.95 -3.26
C ILE A 156 8.94 -17.44 -3.42
N TRP A 157 8.58 -18.16 -2.34
CA TRP A 157 8.14 -19.55 -2.46
C TRP A 157 7.12 -19.94 -1.39
N ILE A 158 5.97 -20.39 -1.92
CA ILE A 158 4.88 -21.22 -1.38
C ILE A 158 3.89 -20.50 -0.47
#